data_AF-A8QGY3-F1
#
_entry.id   AF-A8QGY3-F1
#
_cell.length_a   1.000
_cell.length_b   1.000
_cell.length_c   1.000
_cell.angle_alpha   90.00
_cell.angle_beta   90.00
_cell.angle_gamma   90.00
#
_symmetry.space_group_name_H-M   'P 1'
#
loop_
_entity.id
_entity.type
_entity.pdbx_description
1 polymer ?
#
loop_
_entity_poly.entity_id
_entity_poly.type
_entity_poly.pdbx_seq_one_letter_code
_entity_poly.pdbx_strand_id
1 'polypeptide(L)'
;MKKEQELMQNVHEILSTITSIGDDVIGVDSINEPSQQLMSIGELTENLRKLKGKVEKLEGKLHNSEGMVKRALISDDLYDRVVQLQNALDDKKEKLTDRAKLYSTTAEINLINENVQHYINEMEQIPLQTVEEQNNALSELEGKKHQLEILLENIPMNDEGNKLREDGNRLLAQLNDILKRLADAVGEKLAALASFNAIRDEIEIQLSSLQSMPILISDEITLSELEHQLCDINDKFISLERFKNKIDDIDERNLDVDKITEKQNLLHTIEKALDHLKDGQQMVEKRISDLRIAEKMHEDGNHLYDELNALIKEGEEVLNDAEAIPTIYTTTMDAFVSPLEMATKLLQTMLENDEMAIRLKATVKDAKVLQANLSHHANLWLQFVDERDNATDQLEIKRKPLDEIGNKHIRSCEEVIDDLDKLKKAANELNDLRSVMSKLQSLSEQLHPLETAYADVRFYDVDVEQTQQQYENLISLINSELHDENILNESAQQLAQELEYLNGKFSMESINREQFEEMLNHQLPSLQAKLQFLQAKDDEAKRIRIHVARISQPSIETLAETTESYLRA
;
A
#
# COMPACT_ATOMS: atom_id res chain seq x y z
N MET A 1 22.07 -145.24 -25.92
CA MET A 1 22.51 -144.88 -24.55
C MET A 1 23.28 -143.56 -24.47
N LYS A 2 24.44 -143.36 -25.14
CA LYS A 2 25.23 -142.12 -24.98
C LYS A 2 24.49 -140.79 -25.30
N LYS A 3 23.65 -140.77 -26.34
CA LYS A 3 22.86 -139.58 -26.74
C LYS A 3 21.72 -139.20 -25.78
N GLU A 4 21.21 -140.14 -24.98
CA GLU A 4 20.05 -139.92 -24.10
C GLU A 4 20.46 -139.25 -22.80
N GLN A 5 21.59 -139.70 -22.26
CA GLN A 5 22.21 -139.14 -21.06
C GLN A 5 22.61 -137.69 -21.29
N GLU A 6 23.10 -137.37 -22.49
CA GLU A 6 23.44 -136.00 -22.90
C GLU A 6 22.21 -135.10 -23.01
N LEU A 7 21.07 -135.63 -23.47
CA LEU A 7 19.81 -134.87 -23.55
C LEU A 7 19.23 -134.58 -22.15
N MET A 8 19.22 -135.56 -21.26
CA MET A 8 18.77 -135.39 -19.86
C MET A 8 19.69 -134.47 -19.06
N GLN A 9 20.99 -134.52 -19.30
CA GLN A 9 21.96 -133.57 -18.72
C GLN A 9 21.63 -132.14 -19.16
N ASN A 10 21.36 -131.92 -20.45
CA ASN A 10 21.00 -130.61 -20.99
C ASN A 10 19.66 -130.09 -20.43
N VAL A 11 18.67 -130.97 -20.22
CA VAL A 11 17.37 -130.60 -19.60
C VAL A 11 17.57 -130.15 -18.16
N HIS A 12 18.36 -130.90 -17.38
CA HIS A 12 18.63 -130.56 -15.99
C HIS A 12 19.44 -129.26 -15.87
N GLU A 13 20.40 -129.05 -16.77
CA GLU A 13 21.17 -127.81 -16.87
C GLU A 13 20.28 -126.61 -17.22
N ILE A 14 19.37 -126.75 -18.18
CA ILE A 14 18.40 -125.70 -18.53
C ILE A 14 17.45 -125.39 -17.38
N LEU A 15 16.90 -126.41 -16.70
CA LEU A 15 16.02 -126.22 -15.54
C LEU A 15 16.76 -125.54 -14.38
N SER A 16 17.99 -125.95 -14.09
CA SER A 16 18.83 -125.30 -13.07
C SER A 16 19.13 -123.84 -13.44
N THR A 17 19.35 -123.56 -14.74
CA THR A 17 19.57 -122.19 -15.23
C THR A 17 18.29 -121.35 -15.18
N ILE A 18 17.12 -121.92 -15.50
CA ILE A 18 15.81 -121.26 -15.38
C ILE A 18 15.52 -120.90 -13.93
N THR A 19 15.76 -121.82 -12.99
CA THR A 19 15.57 -121.55 -11.56
C THR A 19 16.52 -120.47 -11.06
N SER A 20 17.81 -120.53 -11.43
CA SER A 20 18.78 -119.50 -11.06
C SER A 20 18.40 -118.13 -11.59
N ILE A 21 18.04 -118.02 -12.88
CA ILE A 21 17.61 -116.74 -13.47
C ILE A 21 16.27 -116.29 -12.86
N GLY A 22 15.37 -117.23 -12.53
CA GLY A 22 14.12 -116.92 -11.84
C GLY A 22 14.33 -116.36 -10.44
N ASP A 23 15.25 -116.92 -9.67
CA ASP A 23 15.65 -116.42 -8.35
C ASP A 23 16.29 -115.03 -8.47
N ASP A 24 17.11 -114.80 -9.50
CA ASP A 24 17.70 -113.48 -9.78
C ASP A 24 16.63 -112.45 -10.18
N VAL A 25 15.63 -112.83 -11.01
CA VAL A 25 14.49 -111.97 -11.39
C VAL A 25 13.59 -111.66 -10.19
N ILE A 26 13.41 -112.61 -9.26
CA ILE A 26 12.69 -112.38 -8.00
C ILE A 26 13.51 -111.41 -7.12
N GLY A 27 14.83 -111.60 -7.04
CA GLY A 27 15.77 -110.76 -6.29
C GLY A 27 15.94 -109.33 -6.80
N VAL A 28 15.44 -109.00 -8.00
CA VAL A 28 15.24 -107.62 -8.46
C VAL A 28 14.11 -107.00 -7.65
N ASP A 29 14.40 -106.51 -6.43
CA ASP A 29 13.40 -105.91 -5.56
C ASP A 29 13.87 -104.59 -4.90
N SER A 30 12.88 -103.89 -4.36
CA SER A 30 12.58 -102.46 -4.46
C SER A 30 13.37 -101.50 -3.55
N ILE A 31 14.58 -101.85 -3.10
CA ILE A 31 15.29 -101.06 -2.06
C ILE A 31 16.62 -100.45 -2.55
N ASN A 32 17.23 -101.02 -3.59
CA ASN A 32 18.53 -100.58 -4.10
C ASN A 32 18.42 -99.52 -5.21
N GLU A 33 19.53 -98.83 -5.50
CA GLU A 33 19.61 -97.70 -6.44
C GLU A 33 19.08 -98.07 -7.84
N PRO A 34 18.08 -97.34 -8.40
CA PRO A 34 17.40 -97.70 -9.64
C PRO A 34 18.34 -97.89 -10.84
N SER A 35 19.38 -97.06 -10.92
CA SER A 35 20.40 -97.06 -11.98
C SER A 35 21.20 -98.36 -12.02
N GLN A 36 21.58 -98.89 -10.85
CA GLN A 36 22.33 -100.14 -10.73
C GLN A 36 21.43 -101.35 -11.04
N GLN A 37 20.18 -101.31 -10.59
CA GLN A 37 19.18 -102.36 -10.86
C GLN A 37 18.81 -102.44 -12.34
N LEU A 38 18.69 -101.32 -13.06
CA LEU A 38 18.45 -101.30 -14.51
C LEU A 38 19.60 -101.95 -15.29
N MET A 39 20.86 -101.82 -14.83
CA MET A 39 21.99 -102.54 -15.41
C MET A 39 21.90 -104.05 -15.17
N SER A 40 21.57 -104.48 -13.95
CA SER A 40 21.33 -105.89 -13.63
C SER A 40 20.17 -106.49 -14.44
N ILE A 41 19.10 -105.74 -14.67
CA ILE A 41 17.99 -106.14 -15.56
C ILE A 41 18.49 -106.30 -17.00
N GLY A 42 19.37 -105.41 -17.47
CA GLY A 42 19.99 -105.53 -18.79
C GLY A 42 20.77 -106.84 -18.96
N GLU A 43 21.53 -107.23 -17.93
CA GLU A 43 22.25 -108.50 -17.89
C GLU A 43 21.31 -109.72 -17.82
N LEU A 44 20.24 -109.65 -17.00
CA LEU A 44 19.23 -110.70 -16.91
C LEU A 44 18.44 -110.88 -18.20
N THR A 45 18.13 -109.78 -18.88
CA THR A 45 17.46 -109.79 -20.20
C THR A 45 18.33 -110.53 -21.22
N GLU A 46 19.64 -110.26 -21.20
CA GLU A 46 20.62 -110.90 -22.07
C GLU A 46 20.79 -112.39 -21.73
N ASN A 47 20.77 -112.74 -20.43
CA ASN A 47 20.83 -114.13 -19.97
C ASN A 47 19.56 -114.92 -20.35
N LEU A 48 18.37 -114.34 -20.20
CA LEU A 48 17.10 -114.91 -20.66
C LEU A 48 17.10 -115.10 -22.19
N ARG A 49 17.62 -114.14 -22.96
CA ARG A 49 17.76 -114.26 -24.43
C ARG A 49 18.64 -115.45 -24.83
N LYS A 50 19.79 -115.64 -24.14
CA LYS A 50 20.68 -116.78 -24.36
C LYS A 50 20.02 -118.10 -23.94
N LEU A 51 19.29 -118.11 -22.82
CA LEU A 51 18.57 -119.27 -22.30
C LEU A 51 17.45 -119.68 -23.25
N LYS A 52 16.66 -118.74 -23.76
CA LYS A 52 15.63 -118.97 -24.77
C LYS A 52 16.19 -119.68 -26.01
N GLY A 53 17.30 -119.19 -26.56
CA GLY A 53 17.97 -119.83 -27.69
C GLY A 53 18.55 -121.23 -27.39
N LYS A 54 18.81 -121.55 -26.11
CA LYS A 54 19.18 -122.91 -25.68
C LYS A 54 17.95 -123.82 -25.52
N VAL A 55 16.85 -123.31 -24.96
CA VAL A 55 15.57 -124.01 -24.81
C VAL A 55 15.01 -124.40 -26.19
N GLU A 56 14.96 -123.47 -27.15
CA GLU A 56 14.49 -123.73 -28.52
C GLU A 56 15.31 -124.84 -29.22
N LYS A 57 16.64 -124.82 -29.05
CA LYS A 57 17.52 -125.87 -29.59
C LYS A 57 17.31 -127.22 -28.92
N LEU A 58 16.95 -127.24 -27.63
CA LEU A 58 16.71 -128.45 -26.88
C LEU A 58 15.34 -129.06 -27.24
N GLU A 59 14.30 -128.25 -27.33
CA GLU A 59 12.97 -128.68 -27.77
C GLU A 59 13.01 -129.22 -29.21
N GLY A 60 13.75 -128.57 -30.12
CA GLY A 60 13.97 -129.08 -31.47
C GLY A 60 14.73 -130.42 -31.53
N LYS A 61 15.60 -130.70 -30.55
CA LYS A 61 16.27 -132.01 -30.39
C LYS A 61 15.36 -133.06 -29.74
N LEU A 62 14.47 -132.65 -28.84
CA LEU A 62 13.47 -133.51 -28.20
C LEU A 62 12.44 -134.01 -29.23
N HIS A 63 12.01 -133.13 -30.14
CA HIS A 63 11.02 -133.41 -31.18
C HIS A 63 11.52 -134.33 -32.31
N ASN A 64 12.82 -134.32 -32.60
CA ASN A 64 13.45 -135.09 -33.70
C ASN A 64 14.08 -136.44 -33.25
N SER A 65 13.68 -137.00 -32.11
CA SER A 65 14.28 -138.19 -31.52
C SER A 65 13.62 -139.51 -31.97
N GLU A 66 13.79 -139.91 -33.23
CA GLU A 66 13.31 -141.22 -33.72
C GLU A 66 14.20 -142.38 -33.22
N GLY A 67 13.62 -143.29 -32.42
CA GLY A 67 14.26 -144.54 -31.97
C GLY A 67 14.80 -144.59 -30.53
N MET A 68 14.53 -143.59 -29.68
CA MET A 68 14.94 -143.59 -28.26
C MET A 68 13.79 -144.05 -27.35
N VAL A 69 14.09 -144.91 -26.37
CA VAL A 69 13.11 -145.43 -25.40
C VAL A 69 12.68 -144.27 -24.50
N LYS A 70 11.43 -143.84 -24.63
CA LYS A 70 10.82 -142.78 -23.80
C LYS A 70 10.85 -143.17 -22.32
N ARG A 71 11.89 -142.81 -21.58
CA ARG A 71 11.94 -142.81 -20.11
C ARG A 71 12.46 -141.48 -19.56
N ALA A 72 11.74 -140.42 -19.89
CA ALA A 72 11.47 -139.28 -19.02
C ALA A 72 10.38 -138.43 -19.68
N LEU A 73 9.19 -138.41 -19.09
CA LEU A 73 8.23 -137.35 -19.37
C LEU A 73 8.78 -136.09 -18.71
N ILE A 74 9.34 -135.18 -19.51
CA ILE A 74 9.57 -133.81 -19.05
C ILE A 74 8.19 -133.17 -19.07
N SER A 75 7.59 -132.99 -17.89
CA SER A 75 6.23 -132.47 -17.70
C SER A 75 6.17 -130.94 -17.68
N ASP A 76 7.31 -130.26 -17.68
CA ASP A 76 7.40 -128.79 -17.61
C ASP A 76 7.65 -128.21 -19.00
N ASP A 77 6.79 -127.28 -19.44
CA ASP A 77 7.02 -126.43 -20.59
C ASP A 77 8.06 -125.36 -20.23
N LEU A 78 9.28 -125.57 -20.73
CA LEU A 78 10.43 -124.72 -20.42
C LEU A 78 10.33 -123.38 -21.13
N TYR A 79 9.67 -123.33 -22.29
CA TYR A 79 9.51 -122.11 -23.07
C TYR A 79 8.55 -121.14 -22.40
N ASP A 80 7.40 -121.63 -21.90
CA ASP A 80 6.43 -120.79 -21.18
C ASP A 80 7.01 -120.18 -19.89
N ARG A 81 7.85 -120.90 -19.14
CA ARG A 81 8.54 -120.33 -17.97
C ARG A 81 9.50 -119.21 -18.35
N VAL A 82 10.20 -119.33 -19.48
CA VAL A 82 11.07 -118.25 -19.99
C VAL A 82 10.25 -117.01 -20.38
N VAL A 83 9.09 -117.19 -21.02
CA VAL A 83 8.19 -116.07 -21.38
C VAL A 83 7.62 -115.39 -20.14
N GLN A 84 7.21 -116.15 -19.12
CA GLN A 84 6.72 -115.58 -17.85
C GLN A 84 7.81 -114.78 -17.13
N LEU A 85 9.05 -115.29 -17.09
CA LEU A 85 10.20 -114.56 -16.54
C LEU A 85 10.51 -113.29 -17.34
N GLN A 86 10.35 -113.32 -18.66
CA GLN A 86 10.59 -112.17 -19.52
C GLN A 86 9.54 -111.08 -19.30
N ASN A 87 8.25 -111.43 -19.24
CA ASN A 87 7.17 -110.48 -18.92
C ASN A 87 7.32 -109.90 -17.50
N ALA A 88 7.70 -110.71 -16.52
CA ALA A 88 7.95 -110.25 -15.16
C ALA A 88 9.16 -109.30 -15.09
N LEU A 89 10.20 -109.57 -15.87
CA LEU A 89 11.39 -108.72 -15.96
C LEU A 89 11.09 -107.40 -16.70
N ASP A 90 10.27 -107.42 -17.76
CA ASP A 90 9.84 -106.22 -18.48
C ASP A 90 8.93 -105.33 -17.62
N ASP A 91 7.98 -105.89 -16.86
CA ASP A 91 7.17 -105.15 -15.88
C ASP A 91 8.04 -104.51 -14.78
N LYS A 92 9.04 -105.25 -14.27
CA LYS A 92 10.01 -104.69 -13.30
C LYS A 92 10.88 -103.59 -13.93
N LYS A 93 11.26 -103.74 -15.20
CA LYS A 93 12.05 -102.74 -15.94
C LYS A 93 11.27 -101.44 -16.13
N GLU A 94 9.99 -101.51 -16.48
CA GLU A 94 9.11 -100.35 -16.63
C GLU A 94 8.96 -99.62 -15.29
N LYS A 95 8.62 -100.36 -14.22
CA LYS A 95 8.51 -99.80 -12.85
C LYS A 95 9.81 -99.16 -12.35
N LEU A 96 10.97 -99.78 -12.62
CA LEU A 96 12.28 -99.20 -12.25
C LEU A 96 12.65 -97.99 -13.10
N THR A 97 12.27 -97.96 -14.37
CA THR A 97 12.47 -96.80 -15.25
C THR A 97 11.63 -95.61 -14.78
N ASP A 98 10.37 -95.84 -14.43
CA ASP A 98 9.48 -94.81 -13.87
C ASP A 98 9.99 -94.31 -12.52
N ARG A 99 10.48 -95.21 -11.66
CA ARG A 99 11.08 -94.84 -10.38
C ARG A 99 12.37 -94.03 -10.53
N ALA A 100 13.23 -94.38 -11.50
CA ALA A 100 14.43 -93.60 -11.79
C ALA A 100 14.09 -92.18 -12.28
N LYS A 101 13.08 -92.06 -13.16
CA LYS A 101 12.54 -90.76 -13.58
C LYS A 101 11.98 -89.97 -12.39
N LEU A 102 11.15 -90.59 -11.56
CA LEU A 102 10.59 -89.96 -10.37
C LEU A 102 11.68 -89.47 -9.41
N TYR A 103 12.74 -90.25 -9.20
CA TYR A 103 13.85 -89.83 -8.33
C TYR A 103 14.60 -88.61 -8.89
N SER A 104 14.88 -88.58 -10.19
CA SER A 104 15.49 -87.43 -10.87
C SER A 104 14.59 -86.19 -10.80
N THR A 105 13.31 -86.35 -11.16
CA THR A 105 12.35 -85.24 -11.14
C THR A 105 12.09 -84.73 -9.72
N THR A 106 12.07 -85.60 -8.71
CA THR A 106 11.93 -85.20 -7.30
C THR A 106 13.13 -84.37 -6.84
N ALA A 107 14.35 -84.77 -7.21
CA ALA A 107 15.55 -84.00 -6.88
C ALA A 107 15.54 -82.60 -7.50
N GLU A 108 15.10 -82.49 -8.76
CA GLU A 108 14.98 -81.19 -9.45
C GLU A 108 13.86 -80.31 -8.87
N ILE A 109 12.69 -80.90 -8.53
CA ILE A 109 11.59 -80.17 -7.88
C ILE A 109 12.03 -79.67 -6.49
N ASN A 110 12.77 -80.46 -5.71
CA ASN A 110 13.31 -80.03 -4.42
C ASN A 110 14.32 -78.89 -4.57
N LEU A 111 15.18 -78.93 -5.59
CA LEU A 111 16.11 -77.84 -5.88
C LEU A 111 15.37 -76.55 -6.26
N ILE A 112 14.28 -76.65 -7.03
CA ILE A 112 13.42 -75.48 -7.32
C ILE A 112 12.78 -74.97 -6.03
N ASN A 113 12.24 -75.85 -5.19
CA ASN A 113 11.64 -75.47 -3.91
C ASN A 113 12.63 -74.76 -2.98
N GLU A 114 13.86 -75.26 -2.85
CA GLU A 114 14.92 -74.63 -2.06
C GLU A 114 15.27 -73.23 -2.59
N ASN A 115 15.39 -73.08 -3.91
CA ASN A 115 15.64 -71.78 -4.53
C ASN A 115 14.49 -70.78 -4.31
N VAL A 116 13.23 -71.23 -4.46
CA VAL A 116 12.06 -70.38 -4.21
C VAL A 116 12.00 -69.96 -2.73
N GLN A 117 12.27 -70.89 -1.81
CA GLN A 117 12.29 -70.57 -0.39
C GLN A 117 13.45 -69.65 0.00
N HIS A 118 14.61 -69.79 -0.66
CA HIS A 118 15.72 -68.86 -0.52
C HIS A 118 15.30 -67.44 -0.92
N TYR A 119 14.67 -67.29 -2.07
CA TYR A 119 14.14 -66.01 -2.55
C TYR A 119 13.12 -65.40 -1.59
N ILE A 120 12.18 -66.19 -1.06
CA ILE A 120 11.22 -65.72 -0.05
C ILE A 120 11.94 -65.18 1.18
N ASN A 121 12.89 -65.94 1.71
CA ASN A 121 13.62 -65.56 2.92
C ASN A 121 14.50 -64.33 2.69
N GLU A 122 15.16 -64.21 1.54
CA GLU A 122 15.95 -63.04 1.18
C GLU A 122 15.09 -61.80 1.03
N MET A 123 13.94 -61.90 0.34
CA MET A 123 13.02 -60.77 0.16
C MET A 123 12.42 -60.28 1.49
N GLU A 124 12.22 -61.17 2.47
CA GLU A 124 11.72 -60.81 3.80
C GLU A 124 12.80 -60.20 4.72
N GLN A 125 14.07 -60.56 4.52
CA GLN A 125 15.20 -60.07 5.33
C GLN A 125 15.84 -58.80 4.76
N ILE A 126 15.94 -58.71 3.44
CA ILE A 126 16.53 -57.60 2.69
C ILE A 126 15.52 -57.22 1.59
N PRO A 127 14.70 -56.19 1.83
CA PRO A 127 13.78 -55.70 0.82
C PRO A 127 14.56 -55.26 -0.42
N LEU A 128 14.17 -55.75 -1.60
CA LEU A 128 14.76 -55.35 -2.88
C LEU A 128 14.59 -53.83 -3.06
N GLN A 129 15.70 -53.12 -3.18
CA GLN A 129 15.72 -51.65 -3.07
C GLN A 129 15.59 -50.95 -4.41
N THR A 130 15.89 -51.61 -5.53
CA THR A 130 15.82 -51.00 -6.87
C THR A 130 14.84 -51.73 -7.78
N VAL A 131 14.30 -51.04 -8.79
CA VAL A 131 13.44 -51.68 -9.82
C VAL A 131 14.21 -52.75 -10.59
N GLU A 132 15.51 -52.55 -10.79
CA GLU A 132 16.36 -53.51 -11.51
C GLU A 132 16.54 -54.81 -10.71
N GLU A 133 16.77 -54.72 -9.40
CA GLU A 133 16.78 -55.88 -8.49
C GLU A 133 15.44 -56.62 -8.50
N GLN A 134 14.32 -55.90 -8.47
CA GLN A 134 12.98 -56.48 -8.49
C GLN A 134 12.64 -57.14 -9.84
N ASN A 135 13.03 -56.54 -10.97
CA ASN A 135 12.86 -57.12 -12.30
C ASN A 135 13.73 -58.37 -12.51
N ASN A 136 14.97 -58.36 -12.00
CA ASN A 136 15.84 -59.52 -12.07
C ASN A 136 15.27 -60.70 -11.28
N ALA A 137 14.78 -60.44 -10.05
CA ALA A 137 14.10 -61.44 -9.23
C ALA A 137 12.83 -61.97 -9.91
N LEU A 138 12.04 -61.10 -10.54
CA LEU A 138 10.85 -61.49 -11.31
C LEU A 138 11.23 -62.43 -12.47
N SER A 139 12.22 -62.03 -13.29
CA SER A 139 12.67 -62.83 -14.44
C SER A 139 13.24 -64.18 -14.03
N GLU A 140 13.95 -64.26 -12.90
CA GLU A 140 14.50 -65.52 -12.41
C GLU A 140 13.40 -66.45 -11.89
N LEU A 141 12.45 -65.94 -11.09
CA LEU A 141 11.32 -66.72 -10.60
C LEU A 141 10.39 -67.17 -11.73
N GLU A 142 10.20 -66.36 -12.79
CA GLU A 142 9.51 -66.76 -14.02
C GLU A 142 10.22 -67.89 -14.75
N GLY A 143 11.56 -67.84 -14.82
CA GLY A 143 12.38 -68.92 -15.36
C GLY A 143 12.23 -70.22 -14.56
N LYS A 144 12.20 -70.13 -13.22
CA LYS A 144 11.97 -71.29 -12.33
C LYS A 144 10.56 -71.85 -12.45
N LYS A 145 9.55 -71.00 -12.65
CA LYS A 145 8.18 -71.43 -12.93
C LYS A 145 8.13 -72.27 -14.20
N HIS A 146 8.74 -71.79 -15.28
CA HIS A 146 8.75 -72.53 -16.54
C HIS A 146 9.47 -73.88 -16.41
N GLN A 147 10.59 -73.93 -15.66
CA GLN A 147 11.27 -75.18 -15.34
C GLN A 147 10.36 -76.16 -14.56
N LEU A 148 9.62 -75.67 -13.55
CA LEU A 148 8.69 -76.48 -12.77
C LEU A 148 7.52 -77.00 -13.60
N GLU A 149 6.96 -76.18 -14.50
CA GLU A 149 5.89 -76.59 -15.43
C GLU A 149 6.33 -77.74 -16.34
N ILE A 150 7.53 -77.64 -16.92
CA ILE A 150 8.11 -78.71 -17.76
C ILE A 150 8.32 -79.99 -16.96
N LEU A 151 8.81 -79.88 -15.71
CA LEU A 151 9.03 -81.04 -14.86
C LEU A 151 7.73 -81.75 -14.51
N LEU A 152 6.67 -81.00 -14.22
CA LEU A 152 5.34 -81.55 -13.89
C LEU A 152 4.68 -82.29 -15.05
N GLU A 153 4.91 -81.84 -16.30
CA GLU A 153 4.39 -82.48 -17.51
C GLU A 153 5.02 -83.85 -17.77
N ASN A 154 6.27 -84.05 -17.34
CA ASN A 154 7.06 -85.27 -17.61
C ASN A 154 6.97 -86.35 -16.52
N ILE A 155 6.14 -86.16 -15.48
CA ILE A 155 5.99 -87.11 -14.36
C ILE A 155 5.13 -88.32 -14.76
N PRO A 156 5.59 -89.57 -14.54
CA PRO A 156 4.82 -90.80 -14.80
C PRO A 156 3.43 -90.83 -14.14
N MET A 157 2.45 -91.48 -14.79
CA MET A 157 1.08 -91.62 -14.29
C MET A 157 0.91 -92.84 -13.37
N ASN A 158 1.55 -92.78 -12.21
CA ASN A 158 1.41 -93.76 -11.13
C ASN A 158 1.13 -93.05 -9.79
N ASP A 159 0.83 -93.81 -8.72
CA ASP A 159 0.41 -93.22 -7.43
C ASP A 159 1.49 -92.32 -6.78
N GLU A 160 2.76 -92.68 -6.91
CA GLU A 160 3.90 -91.88 -6.41
C GLU A 160 4.10 -90.60 -7.24
N GLY A 161 3.97 -90.69 -8.56
CA GLY A 161 4.02 -89.56 -9.47
C GLY A 161 2.84 -88.59 -9.30
N ASN A 162 1.64 -89.10 -9.00
CA ASN A 162 0.48 -88.25 -8.72
C ASN A 162 0.69 -87.41 -7.45
N LYS A 163 1.28 -87.97 -6.39
CA LYS A 163 1.64 -87.21 -5.18
C LYS A 163 2.69 -86.14 -5.47
N LEU A 164 3.73 -86.48 -6.22
CA LEU A 164 4.77 -85.51 -6.61
C LEU A 164 4.19 -84.36 -7.46
N ARG A 165 3.22 -84.67 -8.33
CA ARG A 165 2.50 -83.68 -9.13
C ARG A 165 1.62 -82.76 -8.26
N GLU A 166 0.94 -83.29 -7.24
CA GLU A 166 0.20 -82.48 -6.27
C GLU A 166 1.11 -81.53 -5.48
N ASP A 167 2.25 -82.03 -4.97
CA ASP A 167 3.21 -81.20 -4.24
C ASP A 167 3.84 -80.13 -5.12
N GLY A 168 4.23 -80.46 -6.37
CA GLY A 168 4.76 -79.47 -7.30
C GLY A 168 3.71 -78.47 -7.79
N ASN A 169 2.43 -78.86 -7.93
CA ASN A 169 1.34 -77.91 -8.21
C ASN A 169 1.12 -76.94 -7.04
N ARG A 170 1.28 -77.38 -5.79
CA ARG A 170 1.24 -76.50 -4.61
C ARG A 170 2.38 -75.48 -4.65
N LEU A 171 3.60 -75.92 -4.98
CA LEU A 171 4.75 -75.04 -5.15
C LEU A 171 4.53 -74.03 -6.29
N LEU A 172 3.94 -74.47 -7.40
CA LEU A 172 3.61 -73.60 -8.53
C LEU A 172 2.57 -72.53 -8.17
N ALA A 173 1.58 -72.86 -7.33
CA ALA A 173 0.63 -71.89 -6.80
C ALA A 173 1.32 -70.83 -5.91
N GLN A 174 2.20 -71.26 -5.00
CA GLN A 174 3.00 -70.34 -4.17
C GLN A 174 3.88 -69.43 -5.01
N LEU A 175 4.55 -69.98 -6.03
CA LEU A 175 5.40 -69.22 -6.95
C LEU A 175 4.59 -68.18 -7.73
N ASN A 176 3.39 -68.53 -8.21
CA ASN A 176 2.50 -67.58 -8.90
C ASN A 176 2.04 -66.43 -8.00
N ASP A 177 1.72 -66.71 -6.73
CA ASP A 177 1.33 -65.65 -5.78
C ASP A 177 2.48 -64.67 -5.50
N ILE A 178 3.71 -65.18 -5.38
CA ILE A 178 4.91 -64.36 -5.19
C ILE A 178 5.18 -63.51 -6.43
N LEU A 179 5.16 -64.13 -7.62
CA LEU A 179 5.33 -63.44 -8.90
C LEU A 179 4.31 -62.31 -9.06
N LYS A 180 3.04 -62.55 -8.71
CA LYS A 180 2.00 -61.52 -8.78
C LYS A 180 2.29 -60.35 -7.83
N ARG A 181 2.61 -60.62 -6.57
CA ARG A 181 2.94 -59.55 -5.60
C ARG A 181 4.15 -58.74 -6.02
N LEU A 182 5.18 -59.40 -6.55
CA LEU A 182 6.38 -58.73 -7.04
C LEU A 182 6.08 -57.90 -8.29
N ALA A 183 5.28 -58.41 -9.24
CA ALA A 183 4.86 -57.67 -10.42
C ALA A 183 4.02 -56.43 -10.07
N ASP A 184 3.07 -56.55 -9.14
CA ASP A 184 2.26 -55.42 -8.67
C ASP A 184 3.16 -54.35 -8.01
N ALA A 185 4.10 -54.75 -7.14
CA ALA A 185 5.04 -53.84 -6.50
C ALA A 185 5.99 -53.14 -7.50
N VAL A 186 6.51 -53.87 -8.50
CA VAL A 186 7.31 -53.31 -9.60
C VAL A 186 6.50 -52.31 -10.41
N GLY A 187 5.23 -52.63 -10.70
CA GLY A 187 4.31 -51.76 -11.42
C GLY A 187 4.05 -50.44 -10.69
N GLU A 188 3.76 -50.50 -9.39
CA GLU A 188 3.57 -49.31 -8.54
C GLU A 188 4.84 -48.46 -8.48
N LYS A 189 6.01 -49.08 -8.34
CA LYS A 189 7.31 -48.41 -8.30
C LYS A 189 7.65 -47.72 -9.63
N LEU A 190 7.44 -48.40 -10.76
CA LEU A 190 7.61 -47.82 -12.10
C LEU A 190 6.67 -46.63 -12.34
N ALA A 191 5.42 -46.73 -11.89
CA ALA A 191 4.45 -45.63 -12.00
C ALA A 191 4.87 -44.40 -11.16
N ALA A 192 5.36 -44.64 -9.94
CA ALA A 192 5.89 -43.58 -9.08
C ALA A 192 7.13 -42.90 -9.69
N LEU A 193 8.06 -43.68 -10.23
CA LEU A 193 9.26 -43.16 -10.91
C LEU A 193 8.92 -42.36 -12.18
N ALA A 194 7.98 -42.83 -13.00
CA ALA A 194 7.53 -42.10 -14.18
C ALA A 194 6.86 -40.76 -13.79
N SER A 195 6.03 -40.79 -12.75
CA SER A 195 5.36 -39.58 -12.22
C SER A 195 6.39 -38.58 -11.67
N PHE A 196 7.38 -39.06 -10.91
CA PHE A 196 8.47 -38.23 -10.38
C PHE A 196 9.29 -37.59 -11.50
N ASN A 197 9.74 -38.37 -12.49
CA ASN A 197 10.55 -37.84 -13.58
C ASN A 197 9.78 -36.81 -14.41
N ALA A 198 8.48 -37.02 -14.66
CA ALA A 198 7.65 -36.04 -15.37
C ALA A 198 7.53 -34.71 -14.59
N ILE A 199 7.32 -34.79 -13.26
CA ILE A 199 7.25 -33.60 -12.39
C ILE A 199 8.61 -32.88 -12.35
N ARG A 200 9.71 -33.63 -12.22
CA ARG A 200 11.07 -33.07 -12.27
C ARG A 200 11.32 -32.30 -13.55
N ASP A 201 11.04 -32.92 -14.70
CA ASP A 201 11.31 -32.30 -16.01
C ASP A 201 10.48 -31.01 -16.18
N GLU A 202 9.22 -30.99 -15.72
CA GLU A 202 8.37 -29.78 -15.70
C GLU A 202 9.00 -28.66 -14.84
N ILE A 203 9.53 -29.03 -13.67
CA ILE A 203 10.13 -28.09 -12.71
C ILE A 203 11.47 -27.56 -13.19
N GLU A 204 12.31 -28.40 -13.81
CA GLU A 204 13.62 -28.01 -14.31
C GLU A 204 13.49 -26.98 -15.45
N ILE A 205 12.48 -27.11 -16.31
CA ILE A 205 12.13 -26.12 -17.35
C ILE A 205 11.73 -24.78 -16.70
N GLN A 206 10.88 -24.81 -15.68
CA GLN A 206 10.38 -23.61 -15.00
C GLN A 206 11.47 -22.90 -14.19
N LEU A 207 12.31 -23.66 -13.47
CA LEU A 207 13.47 -23.13 -12.74
C LEU A 207 14.49 -22.48 -13.68
N SER A 208 14.70 -23.07 -14.87
CA SER A 208 15.54 -22.47 -15.91
C SER A 208 14.98 -21.14 -16.42
N SER A 209 13.65 -21.01 -16.51
CA SER A 209 12.98 -19.75 -16.86
C SER A 209 13.00 -18.70 -15.73
N LEU A 210 13.30 -19.08 -14.50
CA LEU A 210 13.42 -18.17 -13.36
C LEU A 210 14.82 -17.55 -13.29
N GLN A 211 15.87 -18.33 -13.52
CA GLN A 211 17.26 -17.85 -13.52
C GLN A 211 17.56 -16.81 -14.60
N SER A 212 16.73 -16.75 -15.64
CA SER A 212 16.88 -15.79 -16.74
C SER A 212 16.22 -14.43 -16.50
N MET A 213 15.54 -14.23 -15.36
CA MET A 213 14.84 -12.97 -15.07
C MET A 213 15.66 -12.11 -14.09
N PRO A 214 16.33 -11.05 -14.56
CA PRO A 214 16.94 -10.08 -13.66
C PRO A 214 15.84 -9.27 -12.96
N ILE A 215 15.95 -9.11 -11.64
CA ILE A 215 15.18 -8.10 -10.91
C ILE A 215 15.78 -6.74 -11.29
N LEU A 216 15.17 -6.08 -12.27
CA LEU A 216 15.62 -4.79 -12.76
C LEU A 216 15.08 -3.68 -11.85
N ILE A 217 15.92 -3.23 -10.91
CA ILE A 217 15.65 -2.00 -10.15
C ILE A 217 16.59 -0.95 -10.71
N SER A 218 16.07 -0.14 -11.64
CA SER A 218 16.75 1.04 -12.18
C SER A 218 16.06 2.30 -11.65
N ASP A 219 16.78 3.41 -11.63
CA ASP A 219 16.16 4.71 -11.34
C ASP A 219 15.23 5.20 -12.45
N GLU A 220 15.39 4.68 -13.67
CA GLU A 220 14.60 5.07 -14.85
C GLU A 220 13.33 4.23 -15.05
N ILE A 221 13.10 3.21 -14.21
CA ILE A 221 11.94 2.32 -14.35
C ILE A 221 10.64 3.04 -13.97
N THR A 222 9.62 2.88 -14.80
CA THR A 222 8.30 3.48 -14.56
C THR A 222 7.50 2.69 -13.54
N LEU A 223 6.52 3.35 -12.90
CA LEU A 223 5.61 2.71 -11.95
C LEU A 223 4.87 1.52 -12.59
N SER A 224 4.41 1.66 -13.84
CA SER A 224 3.72 0.60 -14.57
C SER A 224 4.61 -0.62 -14.85
N GLU A 225 5.90 -0.40 -15.11
CA GLU A 225 6.86 -1.49 -15.33
C GLU A 225 7.13 -2.26 -14.03
N LEU A 226 7.25 -1.56 -12.90
CA LEU A 226 7.39 -2.20 -11.59
C LEU A 226 6.13 -2.97 -11.19
N GLU A 227 4.93 -2.44 -11.47
CA GLU A 227 3.67 -3.15 -11.22
C GLU A 227 3.54 -4.42 -12.07
N HIS A 228 3.94 -4.37 -13.35
CA HIS A 228 4.01 -5.55 -14.19
C HIS A 228 5.02 -6.57 -13.66
N GLN A 229 6.21 -6.12 -13.25
CA GLN A 229 7.23 -6.98 -12.68
C GLN A 229 6.76 -7.65 -11.38
N LEU A 230 6.00 -6.93 -10.55
CA LEU A 230 5.41 -7.47 -9.33
C LEU A 230 4.37 -8.55 -9.65
N CYS A 231 3.51 -8.34 -10.66
CA CYS A 231 2.59 -9.37 -11.15
C CYS A 231 3.34 -10.62 -11.63
N ASP A 232 4.38 -10.46 -12.45
CA ASP A 232 5.19 -11.58 -12.95
C ASP A 232 5.86 -12.37 -11.79
N ILE A 233 6.38 -11.67 -10.79
CA ILE A 233 6.96 -12.29 -9.58
C ILE A 233 5.89 -13.11 -8.85
N ASN A 234 4.69 -12.56 -8.66
CA ASN A 234 3.61 -13.21 -7.93
C ASN A 234 3.07 -14.46 -8.67
N ASP A 235 2.92 -14.39 -9.99
CA ASP A 235 2.49 -15.52 -10.83
C ASP A 235 3.50 -16.68 -10.77
N LYS A 236 4.80 -16.35 -10.77
CA LYS A 236 5.88 -17.33 -10.61
C LYS A 236 5.94 -17.91 -9.20
N PHE A 237 5.70 -17.09 -8.18
CA PHE A 237 5.62 -17.54 -6.79
C PHE A 237 4.52 -18.58 -6.61
N ILE A 238 3.31 -18.30 -7.10
CA ILE A 238 2.16 -19.24 -7.08
C ILE A 238 2.51 -20.55 -7.82
N SER A 239 3.21 -20.43 -8.96
CA SER A 239 3.63 -21.61 -9.74
C SER A 239 4.63 -22.47 -8.99
N LEU A 240 5.63 -21.88 -8.34
CA LEU A 240 6.61 -22.61 -7.52
C LEU A 240 5.99 -23.23 -6.27
N GLU A 241 5.07 -22.56 -5.58
CA GLU A 241 4.34 -23.17 -4.45
C GLU A 241 3.53 -24.39 -4.89
N ARG A 242 2.89 -24.31 -6.06
CA ARG A 242 2.19 -25.46 -6.65
C ARG A 242 3.14 -26.62 -6.92
N PHE A 243 4.34 -26.35 -7.43
CA PHE A 243 5.36 -27.39 -7.66
C PHE A 243 5.92 -27.98 -6.37
N LYS A 244 6.14 -27.16 -5.35
CA LYS A 244 6.54 -27.62 -4.01
C LYS A 244 5.52 -28.63 -3.47
N ASN A 245 4.24 -28.28 -3.50
CA ASN A 245 3.16 -29.17 -3.05
C ASN A 245 3.09 -30.46 -3.89
N LYS A 246 3.19 -30.37 -5.23
CA LYS A 246 3.21 -31.54 -6.12
C LYS A 246 4.37 -32.50 -5.80
N ILE A 247 5.56 -32.00 -5.45
CA ILE A 247 6.69 -32.84 -5.08
C ILE A 247 6.47 -33.45 -3.69
N ASP A 248 6.02 -32.66 -2.72
CA ASP A 248 5.79 -33.14 -1.34
C ASP A 248 4.80 -34.31 -1.31
N ASP A 249 3.77 -34.28 -2.18
CA ASP A 249 2.75 -35.32 -2.31
C ASP A 249 3.26 -36.68 -2.86
N ILE A 250 4.49 -36.76 -3.37
CA ILE A 250 5.06 -38.00 -3.93
C ILE A 250 5.46 -38.96 -2.79
N ASP A 251 4.85 -40.15 -2.76
CA ASP A 251 5.14 -41.20 -1.77
C ASP A 251 6.55 -41.77 -1.95
N GLU A 252 7.39 -41.52 -0.95
CA GLU A 252 8.80 -41.93 -0.92
C GLU A 252 8.98 -43.45 -0.82
N ARG A 253 7.97 -44.19 -0.35
CA ARG A 253 8.04 -45.65 -0.21
C ARG A 253 8.22 -46.36 -1.55
N ASN A 254 7.80 -45.73 -2.64
CA ASN A 254 7.89 -46.25 -3.99
C ASN A 254 9.01 -45.59 -4.81
N LEU A 255 9.94 -44.89 -4.16
CA LEU A 255 11.11 -44.30 -4.80
C LEU A 255 12.40 -45.01 -4.37
N ASP A 256 13.37 -45.03 -5.28
CA ASP A 256 14.74 -45.46 -4.97
C ASP A 256 15.45 -44.39 -4.11
N VAL A 257 16.45 -44.80 -3.33
CA VAL A 257 17.23 -43.90 -2.44
C VAL A 257 17.81 -42.70 -3.21
N ASP A 258 18.31 -42.94 -4.42
CA ASP A 258 18.84 -41.88 -5.29
C ASP A 258 17.75 -40.87 -5.70
N LYS A 259 16.52 -41.35 -5.92
CA LYS A 259 15.37 -40.52 -6.29
C LYS A 259 14.79 -39.76 -5.11
N ILE A 260 14.83 -40.32 -3.90
CA ILE A 260 14.52 -39.60 -2.67
C ILE A 260 15.53 -38.45 -2.47
N THR A 261 16.81 -38.69 -2.74
CA THR A 261 17.85 -37.66 -2.68
C THR A 261 17.61 -36.57 -3.74
N GLU A 262 17.27 -36.95 -4.98
CA GLU A 262 16.92 -36.02 -6.06
C GLU A 262 15.68 -35.17 -5.70
N LYS A 263 14.65 -35.78 -5.10
CA LYS A 263 13.44 -35.10 -4.56
C LYS A 263 13.83 -34.01 -3.55
N GLN A 264 14.68 -34.35 -2.57
CA GLN A 264 15.12 -33.39 -1.54
C GLN A 264 15.91 -32.23 -2.14
N ASN A 265 16.78 -32.49 -3.12
CA ASN A 265 17.53 -31.45 -3.83
C ASN A 265 16.61 -30.51 -4.64
N LEU A 266 15.58 -31.05 -5.29
CA LEU A 266 14.57 -30.25 -6.00
C LEU A 266 13.78 -29.37 -5.04
N LEU A 267 13.30 -29.91 -3.92
CA LEU A 267 12.62 -29.15 -2.88
C LEU A 267 13.49 -28.00 -2.36
N HIS A 268 14.75 -28.28 -2.03
CA HIS A 268 15.68 -27.26 -1.58
C HIS A 268 15.90 -26.16 -2.64
N THR A 269 15.97 -26.54 -3.91
CA THR A 269 16.14 -25.59 -5.03
C THR A 269 14.90 -24.71 -5.20
N ILE A 270 13.69 -25.29 -5.07
CA ILE A 270 12.43 -24.54 -5.12
C ILE A 270 12.33 -23.58 -3.93
N GLU A 271 12.67 -24.02 -2.73
CA GLU A 271 12.66 -23.15 -1.54
C GLU A 271 13.60 -21.96 -1.71
N LYS A 272 14.81 -22.20 -2.21
CA LYS A 272 15.75 -21.13 -2.51
C LYS A 272 15.22 -20.16 -3.57
N ALA A 273 14.51 -20.66 -4.59
CA ALA A 273 13.89 -19.83 -5.61
C ALA A 273 12.70 -19.02 -5.05
N LEU A 274 11.88 -19.61 -4.17
CA LEU A 274 10.80 -18.93 -3.46
C LEU A 274 11.33 -17.80 -2.57
N ASP A 275 12.39 -18.06 -1.81
CA ASP A 275 13.06 -17.04 -0.97
C ASP A 275 13.57 -15.88 -1.85
N HIS A 276 14.19 -16.19 -2.99
CA HIS A 276 14.66 -15.15 -3.92
C HIS A 276 13.53 -14.30 -4.51
N LEU A 277 12.42 -14.92 -4.91
CA LEU A 277 11.24 -14.19 -5.39
C LEU A 277 10.63 -13.33 -4.29
N LYS A 278 10.61 -13.81 -3.04
CA LYS A 278 10.09 -13.07 -1.89
C LYS A 278 10.94 -11.83 -1.58
N ASP A 279 12.26 -11.97 -1.62
CA ASP A 279 13.17 -10.83 -1.48
C ASP A 279 12.96 -9.81 -2.62
N GLY A 280 12.84 -10.30 -3.86
CA GLY A 280 12.55 -9.46 -5.03
C GLY A 280 11.21 -8.73 -4.92
N GLN A 281 10.17 -9.42 -4.47
CA GLN A 281 8.85 -8.86 -4.20
C GLN A 281 8.96 -7.69 -3.22
N GLN A 282 9.61 -7.88 -2.07
CA GLN A 282 9.76 -6.84 -1.05
C GLN A 282 10.53 -5.62 -1.58
N MET A 283 11.57 -5.84 -2.40
CA MET A 283 12.33 -4.74 -3.01
C MET A 283 11.48 -3.94 -4.00
N VAL A 284 10.71 -4.62 -4.87
CA VAL A 284 9.82 -3.98 -5.85
C VAL A 284 8.68 -3.25 -5.15
N GLU A 285 8.01 -3.87 -4.17
CA GLU A 285 6.95 -3.25 -3.37
C GLU A 285 7.43 -1.99 -2.65
N LYS A 286 8.62 -2.06 -2.04
CA LYS A 286 9.24 -0.89 -1.40
C LYS A 286 9.48 0.22 -2.42
N ARG A 287 10.05 -0.10 -3.60
CA ARG A 287 10.31 0.90 -4.64
C ARG A 287 9.02 1.53 -5.18
N ILE A 288 7.96 0.75 -5.38
CA ILE A 288 6.63 1.24 -5.74
C ILE A 288 6.11 2.22 -4.69
N SER A 289 6.22 1.85 -3.40
CA SER A 289 5.81 2.72 -2.30
C SER A 289 6.61 4.03 -2.28
N ASP A 290 7.93 3.95 -2.42
CA ASP A 290 8.82 5.13 -2.43
C ASP A 290 8.48 6.07 -3.60
N LEU A 291 8.24 5.52 -4.80
CA LEU A 291 7.82 6.30 -5.97
C LEU A 291 6.46 6.97 -5.78
N ARG A 292 5.47 6.27 -5.22
CA ARG A 292 4.14 6.86 -4.94
C ARG A 292 4.20 7.98 -3.90
N ILE A 293 5.07 7.84 -2.89
CA ILE A 293 5.30 8.90 -1.91
C ILE A 293 5.92 10.12 -2.60
N ALA A 294 6.93 9.91 -3.44
CA ALA A 294 7.58 10.99 -4.18
C ALA A 294 6.63 11.69 -5.17
N GLU A 295 5.81 10.93 -5.92
CA GLU A 295 4.81 11.45 -6.84
C GLU A 295 3.77 12.30 -6.10
N LYS A 296 3.19 11.77 -5.01
CA LYS A 296 2.25 12.51 -4.17
C LYS A 296 2.87 13.79 -3.59
N MET A 297 4.11 13.71 -3.10
CA MET A 297 4.82 14.90 -2.62
C MET A 297 4.99 15.96 -3.71
N HIS A 298 5.22 15.53 -4.96
CA HIS A 298 5.35 16.43 -6.10
C HIS A 298 3.99 17.03 -6.51
N GLU A 299 2.91 16.25 -6.47
CA GLU A 299 1.53 16.74 -6.68
C GLU A 299 1.12 17.76 -5.62
N ASP A 300 1.29 17.43 -4.34
CA ASP A 300 1.02 18.32 -3.20
C ASP A 300 1.87 19.60 -3.32
N GLY A 301 3.13 19.47 -3.77
CA GLY A 301 4.02 20.58 -4.03
C GLY A 301 3.53 21.51 -5.14
N ASN A 302 3.11 20.95 -6.27
CA ASN A 302 2.56 21.71 -7.41
C ASN A 302 1.27 22.43 -7.01
N HIS A 303 0.36 21.75 -6.31
CA HIS A 303 -0.87 22.37 -5.81
C HIS A 303 -0.58 23.59 -4.92
N LEU A 304 0.32 23.44 -3.94
CA LEU A 304 0.69 24.54 -3.05
C LEU A 304 1.41 25.68 -3.78
N TYR A 305 2.22 25.36 -4.79
CA TYR A 305 2.85 26.36 -5.63
C TYR A 305 1.82 27.18 -6.40
N ASP A 306 0.84 26.53 -7.04
CA ASP A 306 -0.22 27.20 -7.80
C ASP A 306 -1.12 28.03 -6.87
N GLU A 307 -1.53 27.47 -5.73
CA GLU A 307 -2.35 28.15 -4.72
C GLU A 307 -1.63 29.40 -4.17
N LEU A 308 -0.35 29.29 -3.79
CA LEU A 308 0.41 30.44 -3.31
C LEU A 308 0.63 31.49 -4.39
N ASN A 309 0.87 31.12 -5.64
CA ASN A 309 1.00 32.09 -6.74
C ASN A 309 -0.33 32.80 -7.02
N ALA A 310 -1.46 32.10 -6.94
CA ALA A 310 -2.78 32.71 -7.06
C ALA A 310 -3.02 33.74 -5.94
N LEU A 311 -2.71 33.37 -4.70
CA LEU A 311 -2.80 34.28 -3.55
C LEU A 311 -1.83 35.46 -3.67
N ILE A 312 -0.60 35.24 -4.16
CA ILE A 312 0.36 36.32 -4.41
C ILE A 312 -0.24 37.33 -5.38
N LYS A 313 -0.79 36.85 -6.49
CA LYS A 313 -1.42 37.71 -7.47
C LYS A 313 -2.62 38.48 -6.89
N GLU A 314 -3.49 37.81 -6.14
CA GLU A 314 -4.62 38.44 -5.47
C GLU A 314 -4.17 39.51 -4.46
N GLY A 315 -3.16 39.21 -3.64
CA GLY A 315 -2.63 40.16 -2.67
C GLY A 315 -1.96 41.38 -3.33
N GLU A 316 -1.29 41.19 -4.47
CA GLU A 316 -0.78 42.30 -5.28
C GLU A 316 -1.91 43.14 -5.88
N GLU A 317 -2.97 42.52 -6.39
CA GLU A 317 -4.15 43.22 -6.89
C GLU A 317 -4.81 44.06 -5.79
N VAL A 318 -4.99 43.48 -4.60
CA VAL A 318 -5.55 44.15 -3.41
C VAL A 318 -4.69 45.35 -2.96
N LEU A 319 -3.37 45.20 -2.92
CA LEU A 319 -2.48 46.29 -2.51
C LEU A 319 -2.44 47.45 -3.52
N ASN A 320 -2.71 47.17 -4.80
CA ASN A 320 -2.71 48.18 -5.85
C ASN A 320 -4.11 48.71 -6.20
N ASP A 321 -5.16 48.21 -5.55
CA ASP A 321 -6.52 48.67 -5.76
C ASP A 321 -6.82 49.93 -4.92
N ALA A 322 -7.08 51.04 -5.61
CA ALA A 322 -7.41 52.31 -4.99
C ALA A 322 -8.80 52.30 -4.31
N GLU A 323 -9.71 51.44 -4.77
CA GLU A 323 -11.08 51.33 -4.25
C GLU A 323 -11.24 50.17 -3.26
N ALA A 324 -10.13 49.56 -2.85
CA ALA A 324 -10.14 48.43 -1.93
C ALA A 324 -10.88 48.75 -0.62
N ILE A 325 -11.71 47.82 -0.17
CA ILE A 325 -12.34 47.91 1.16
C ILE A 325 -11.28 47.48 2.19
N PRO A 326 -10.83 48.33 3.14
CA PRO A 326 -9.63 48.07 3.93
C PRO A 326 -9.62 46.78 4.77
N THR A 327 -10.79 46.20 5.08
CA THR A 327 -10.88 44.89 5.75
C THR A 327 -10.32 43.75 4.89
N ILE A 328 -10.24 43.92 3.57
CA ILE A 328 -9.72 42.93 2.64
C ILE A 328 -8.23 42.63 2.91
N TYR A 329 -7.44 43.61 3.37
CA TYR A 329 -6.03 43.38 3.69
C TYR A 329 -5.86 42.29 4.76
N THR A 330 -6.71 42.29 5.79
CA THR A 330 -6.71 41.24 6.82
C THR A 330 -7.20 39.91 6.28
N THR A 331 -8.31 39.90 5.53
CA THR A 331 -8.87 38.66 4.96
C THR A 331 -7.90 37.97 4.00
N THR A 332 -7.27 38.72 3.08
CA THR A 332 -6.29 38.17 2.14
C THR A 332 -5.00 37.75 2.87
N MET A 333 -4.57 38.49 3.90
CA MET A 333 -3.43 38.08 4.76
C MET A 333 -3.70 36.74 5.46
N ASP A 334 -4.91 36.54 6.00
CA ASP A 334 -5.30 35.31 6.70
C ASP A 334 -5.36 34.11 5.75
N ALA A 335 -5.74 34.32 4.49
CA ALA A 335 -5.76 33.28 3.47
C ALA A 335 -4.38 32.63 3.22
N PHE A 336 -3.28 33.37 3.44
CA PHE A 336 -1.92 32.82 3.33
C PHE A 336 -1.52 31.87 4.46
N VAL A 337 -2.17 31.91 5.63
CA VAL A 337 -1.71 31.21 6.84
C VAL A 337 -1.62 29.70 6.63
N SER A 338 -2.70 29.09 6.13
CA SER A 338 -2.76 27.63 5.95
C SER A 338 -1.84 27.13 4.83
N PRO A 339 -1.84 27.72 3.61
CA PRO A 339 -0.95 27.29 2.53
C PRO A 339 0.54 27.45 2.88
N LEU A 340 0.92 28.54 3.57
CA LEU A 340 2.30 28.73 4.02
C LEU A 340 2.74 27.70 5.07
N GLU A 341 1.85 27.32 5.99
CA GLU A 341 2.13 26.27 6.97
C GLU A 341 2.31 24.91 6.29
N MET A 342 1.41 24.55 5.37
CA MET A 342 1.47 23.30 4.61
C MET A 342 2.73 23.23 3.75
N ALA A 343 3.06 24.30 3.01
CA ALA A 343 4.27 24.37 2.20
C ALA A 343 5.55 24.27 3.06
N THR A 344 5.57 24.90 4.23
CA THR A 344 6.71 24.81 5.15
C THR A 344 6.91 23.38 5.65
N LYS A 345 5.82 22.66 5.98
CA LYS A 345 5.89 21.24 6.40
C LYS A 345 6.35 20.34 5.26
N LEU A 346 5.82 20.52 4.04
CA LEU A 346 6.21 19.72 2.87
C LEU A 346 7.70 19.90 2.55
N LEU A 347 8.19 21.14 2.56
CA LEU A 347 9.60 21.46 2.31
C LEU A 347 10.58 20.83 3.32
N GLN A 348 10.15 20.45 4.53
CA GLN A 348 11.00 19.72 5.48
C GLN A 348 11.24 18.26 5.08
N THR A 349 10.37 17.71 4.24
CA THR A 349 10.43 16.31 3.78
C THR A 349 11.08 16.17 2.40
N MET A 350 11.07 17.24 1.60
CA MET A 350 11.68 17.26 0.27
C MET A 350 13.20 17.38 0.34
N LEU A 351 13.88 16.83 -0.69
CA LEU A 351 15.31 17.01 -0.87
C LEU A 351 15.63 18.45 -1.28
N GLU A 352 16.69 19.04 -0.71
CA GLU A 352 17.02 20.46 -0.95
C GLU A 352 17.33 20.80 -2.42
N ASN A 353 17.82 19.82 -3.18
CA ASN A 353 18.19 19.98 -4.59
C ASN A 353 17.05 19.59 -5.56
N ASP A 354 15.90 19.16 -5.04
CA ASP A 354 14.73 18.85 -5.86
C ASP A 354 14.19 20.13 -6.53
N GLU A 355 13.90 20.06 -7.82
CA GLU A 355 13.48 21.22 -8.60
C GLU A 355 12.18 21.83 -8.06
N MET A 356 11.23 21.00 -7.64
CA MET A 356 9.97 21.45 -7.07
C MET A 356 10.18 22.10 -5.70
N ALA A 357 11.05 21.52 -4.88
CA ALA A 357 11.43 22.13 -3.59
C ALA A 357 12.05 23.52 -3.77
N ILE A 358 12.91 23.71 -4.76
CA ILE A 358 13.52 25.01 -5.08
C ILE A 358 12.45 26.03 -5.49
N ARG A 359 11.54 25.66 -6.40
CA ARG A 359 10.45 26.54 -6.87
C ARG A 359 9.51 26.92 -5.73
N LEU A 360 9.02 25.93 -4.97
CA LEU A 360 8.11 26.16 -3.84
C LEU A 360 8.76 27.02 -2.75
N LYS A 361 10.05 26.82 -2.46
CA LYS A 361 10.79 27.64 -1.48
C LYS A 361 10.89 29.10 -1.90
N ALA A 362 11.08 29.37 -3.19
CA ALA A 362 11.07 30.74 -3.72
C ALA A 362 9.67 31.36 -3.57
N THR A 363 8.62 30.67 -4.00
CA THR A 363 7.22 31.14 -3.87
C THR A 363 6.82 31.38 -2.42
N VAL A 364 7.22 30.50 -1.48
CA VAL A 364 6.98 30.69 -0.04
C VAL A 364 7.65 31.96 0.49
N LYS A 365 8.84 32.30 -0.01
CA LYS A 365 9.52 33.54 0.38
C LYS A 365 8.74 34.77 -0.10
N ASP A 366 8.31 34.77 -1.36
CA ASP A 366 7.57 35.88 -1.95
C ASP A 366 6.19 36.05 -1.29
N ALA A 367 5.48 34.94 -1.06
CA ALA A 367 4.22 34.93 -0.31
C ALA A 367 4.36 35.48 1.11
N LYS A 368 5.45 35.17 1.83
CA LYS A 368 5.72 35.74 3.17
C LYS A 368 5.96 37.25 3.13
N VAL A 369 6.67 37.74 2.12
CA VAL A 369 6.89 39.18 1.94
C VAL A 369 5.54 39.88 1.69
N LEU A 370 4.71 39.32 0.82
CA LEU A 370 3.40 39.90 0.53
C LEU A 370 2.45 39.85 1.74
N GLN A 371 2.41 38.73 2.46
CA GLN A 371 1.64 38.59 3.70
C GLN A 371 2.05 39.66 4.74
N ALA A 372 3.35 39.93 4.87
CA ALA A 372 3.85 40.99 5.75
C ALA A 372 3.41 42.39 5.28
N ASN A 373 3.41 42.65 3.96
CA ASN A 373 2.94 43.92 3.40
C ASN A 373 1.43 44.15 3.63
N LEU A 374 0.62 43.11 3.45
CA LEU A 374 -0.82 43.14 3.75
C LEU A 374 -1.08 43.40 5.24
N SER A 375 -0.33 42.72 6.12
CA SER A 375 -0.38 42.95 7.57
C SER A 375 -0.01 44.40 7.92
N HIS A 376 1.01 44.94 7.27
CA HIS A 376 1.42 46.33 7.46
C HIS A 376 0.32 47.32 7.05
N HIS A 377 -0.31 47.12 5.88
CA HIS A 377 -1.43 47.96 5.41
C HIS A 377 -2.65 47.88 6.33
N ALA A 378 -3.01 46.67 6.80
CA ALA A 378 -4.09 46.50 7.77
C ALA A 378 -3.82 47.29 9.07
N ASN A 379 -2.59 47.25 9.57
CA ASN A 379 -2.19 48.00 10.77
C ASN A 379 -2.14 49.52 10.53
N LEU A 380 -1.68 49.96 9.36
CA LEU A 380 -1.70 51.37 8.98
C LEU A 380 -3.13 51.91 8.88
N TRP A 381 -4.06 51.12 8.34
CA TRP A 381 -5.46 51.50 8.27
C TRP A 381 -6.07 51.69 9.67
N LEU A 382 -5.79 50.79 10.61
CA LEU A 382 -6.25 50.94 12.00
C LEU A 382 -5.71 52.23 12.63
N GLN A 383 -4.42 52.52 12.45
CA GLN A 383 -3.81 53.77 12.93
C GLN A 383 -4.42 55.01 12.28
N PHE A 384 -4.76 54.93 11.00
CA PHE A 384 -5.44 56.01 10.29
C PHE A 384 -6.83 56.27 10.85
N VAL A 385 -7.62 55.23 11.07
CA VAL A 385 -8.97 55.34 11.65
C VAL A 385 -8.91 55.93 13.06
N ASP A 386 -8.02 55.43 13.92
CA ASP A 386 -7.85 55.95 15.28
C ASP A 386 -7.48 57.45 15.27
N GLU A 387 -6.56 57.85 14.39
CA GLU A 387 -6.16 59.25 14.27
C GLU A 387 -7.29 60.12 13.71
N ARG A 388 -8.06 59.62 12.73
CA ARG A 388 -9.18 60.33 12.12
C ARG A 388 -10.29 60.58 13.13
N ASP A 389 -10.64 59.55 13.91
CA ASP A 389 -11.69 59.65 14.91
C ASP A 389 -11.24 60.62 16.03
N ASN A 390 -9.99 60.54 16.48
CA ASN A 390 -9.39 61.51 17.40
C ASN A 390 -9.36 62.95 16.83
N ALA A 391 -9.06 63.12 15.55
CA ALA A 391 -9.07 64.43 14.88
C ALA A 391 -10.48 65.04 14.87
N THR A 392 -11.48 64.22 14.55
CA THR A 392 -12.90 64.60 14.54
C THR A 392 -13.36 65.04 15.94
N ASP A 393 -13.03 64.26 16.97
CA ASP A 393 -13.34 64.60 18.37
C ASP A 393 -12.67 65.92 18.80
N GLN A 394 -11.41 66.14 18.41
CA GLN A 394 -10.71 67.39 18.70
C GLN A 394 -11.37 68.58 18.00
N LEU A 395 -11.73 68.46 16.73
CA LEU A 395 -12.41 69.51 15.99
C LEU A 395 -13.76 69.87 16.64
N GLU A 396 -14.53 68.87 17.05
CA GLU A 396 -15.81 69.08 17.73
C GLU A 396 -15.65 69.81 19.08
N ILE A 397 -14.61 69.47 19.85
CA ILE A 397 -14.27 70.22 21.07
C ILE A 397 -13.94 71.68 20.74
N LYS A 398 -13.18 71.91 19.66
CA LYS A 398 -12.84 73.26 19.19
C LYS A 398 -14.03 74.00 18.59
N ARG A 399 -15.16 73.36 18.27
CA ARG A 399 -16.39 74.04 17.81
C ARG A 399 -17.26 74.57 18.94
N LYS A 400 -17.21 73.96 20.13
CA LYS A 400 -18.08 74.35 21.27
C LYS A 400 -18.14 75.85 21.54
N PRO A 401 -17.03 76.62 21.52
CA PRO A 401 -17.10 78.07 21.73
C PRO A 401 -17.91 78.82 20.67
N LEU A 402 -17.93 78.36 19.41
CA LEU A 402 -18.77 78.95 18.35
C LEU A 402 -20.24 78.81 18.69
N ASP A 403 -20.67 77.61 19.07
CA ASP A 403 -22.07 77.34 19.40
C ASP A 403 -22.48 78.02 20.71
N GLU A 404 -21.63 77.94 21.74
CA GLU A 404 -21.89 78.52 23.05
C GLU A 404 -21.99 80.04 22.99
N ILE A 405 -21.16 80.72 22.19
CA ILE A 405 -21.12 82.19 22.13
C ILE A 405 -22.04 82.72 21.03
N GLY A 406 -22.11 82.06 19.88
CA GLY A 406 -22.98 82.44 18.78
C GLY A 406 -24.47 82.41 19.15
N ASN A 407 -24.88 81.44 19.98
CA ASN A 407 -26.26 81.28 20.42
C ASN A 407 -26.59 82.02 21.74
N LYS A 408 -25.63 82.74 22.34
CA LYS A 408 -25.91 83.55 23.53
C LYS A 408 -26.85 84.71 23.19
N HIS A 409 -27.73 85.01 24.14
CA HIS A 409 -28.56 86.21 24.07
C HIS A 409 -27.69 87.47 24.16
N ILE A 410 -28.28 88.59 23.76
CA ILE A 410 -27.71 89.92 23.87
C ILE A 410 -27.24 90.19 25.31
N ARG A 411 -26.03 90.72 25.47
CA ARG A 411 -25.35 90.85 26.77
C ARG A 411 -24.47 92.11 26.85
N SER A 412 -23.96 92.44 28.03
CA SER A 412 -23.23 93.69 28.25
C SER A 412 -21.90 93.75 27.47
N CYS A 413 -21.36 94.96 27.25
CA CYS A 413 -20.07 95.12 26.55
C CYS A 413 -18.92 94.34 27.23
N GLU A 414 -18.90 94.31 28.56
CA GLU A 414 -17.87 93.58 29.34
C GLU A 414 -17.94 92.07 29.06
N GLU A 415 -19.15 91.48 29.11
CA GLU A 415 -19.35 90.06 28.81
C GLU A 415 -19.06 89.72 27.33
N VAL A 416 -19.34 90.67 26.42
CA VAL A 416 -19.02 90.50 25.00
C VAL A 416 -17.51 90.54 24.76
N ILE A 417 -16.76 91.40 25.46
CA ILE A 417 -15.29 91.45 25.37
C ILE A 417 -14.69 90.13 25.84
N ASP A 418 -15.15 89.59 26.98
CA ASP A 418 -14.68 88.30 27.49
C ASP A 418 -14.96 87.15 26.50
N ASP A 419 -16.14 87.15 25.89
CA ASP A 419 -16.50 86.14 24.89
C ASP A 419 -15.70 86.30 23.60
N LEU A 420 -15.42 87.53 23.17
CA LEU A 420 -14.57 87.81 22.02
C LEU A 420 -13.14 87.29 22.24
N ASP A 421 -12.59 87.48 23.44
CA ASP A 421 -11.27 86.96 23.79
C ASP A 421 -11.25 85.43 23.83
N LYS A 422 -12.32 84.79 24.33
CA LYS A 422 -12.49 83.34 24.25
C LYS A 422 -12.56 82.84 22.81
N LEU A 423 -13.32 83.50 21.93
CA LEU A 423 -13.40 83.14 20.51
C LEU A 423 -12.05 83.28 19.81
N LYS A 424 -11.35 84.39 20.01
CA LYS A 424 -10.01 84.61 19.44
C LYS A 424 -9.02 83.55 19.92
N LYS A 425 -9.07 83.20 21.21
CA LYS A 425 -8.23 82.14 21.77
C LYS A 425 -8.56 80.79 21.14
N ALA A 426 -9.84 80.41 21.06
CA ALA A 426 -10.27 79.16 20.47
C ALA A 426 -9.93 79.05 18.97
N ALA A 427 -10.09 80.14 18.21
CA ALA A 427 -9.68 80.23 16.81
C ALA A 427 -8.17 80.03 16.65
N ASN A 428 -7.35 80.61 17.52
CA ASN A 428 -5.91 80.38 17.50
C ASN A 428 -5.53 78.94 17.83
N GLU A 429 -6.23 78.30 18.77
CA GLU A 429 -6.04 76.88 19.12
C GLU A 429 -6.44 75.93 17.99
N LEU A 430 -7.20 76.38 16.98
CA LEU A 430 -7.49 75.57 15.78
C LEU A 430 -6.21 75.25 15.00
N ASN A 431 -5.16 76.09 15.11
CA ASN A 431 -3.86 75.82 14.51
C ASN A 431 -3.19 74.54 15.05
N ASP A 432 -3.56 74.08 16.24
CA ASP A 432 -3.03 72.85 16.83
C ASP A 432 -3.40 71.62 15.95
N LEU A 433 -4.54 71.69 15.25
CA LEU A 433 -5.02 70.64 14.33
C LEU A 433 -4.13 70.48 13.09
N ARG A 434 -3.25 71.44 12.78
CA ARG A 434 -2.32 71.34 11.63
C ARG A 434 -1.34 70.16 11.80
N SER A 435 -0.98 69.85 13.04
CA SER A 435 -0.11 68.72 13.36
C SER A 435 -0.82 67.38 13.10
N VAL A 436 -2.10 67.30 13.48
CA VAL A 436 -3.00 66.16 13.23
C VAL A 436 -3.21 65.97 11.73
N MET A 437 -3.48 67.06 11.00
CA MET A 437 -3.64 67.05 9.55
C MET A 437 -2.40 66.51 8.83
N SER A 438 -1.21 66.96 9.23
CA SER A 438 0.06 66.44 8.68
C SER A 438 0.22 64.93 8.93
N LYS A 439 -0.22 64.45 10.10
CA LYS A 439 -0.15 63.02 10.45
C LYS A 439 -1.14 62.19 9.64
N LEU A 440 -2.39 62.65 9.52
CA LEU A 440 -3.40 62.00 8.68
C LEU A 440 -2.98 61.93 7.21
N GLN A 441 -2.41 63.02 6.68
CA GLN A 441 -1.86 63.04 5.33
C GLN A 441 -0.73 62.02 5.17
N SER A 442 0.23 61.98 6.09
CA SER A 442 1.34 61.02 6.05
C SER A 442 0.86 59.56 6.14
N LEU A 443 -0.20 59.28 6.91
CA LEU A 443 -0.80 57.94 6.98
C LEU A 443 -1.53 57.60 5.67
N SER A 444 -2.27 58.54 5.08
CA SER A 444 -2.93 58.34 3.79
C SER A 444 -1.93 58.10 2.64
N GLU A 445 -0.78 58.76 2.67
CA GLU A 445 0.30 58.56 1.70
C GLU A 445 0.95 57.17 1.84
N GLN A 446 1.10 56.67 3.06
CA GLN A 446 1.58 55.30 3.30
C GLN A 446 0.56 54.22 2.91
N LEU A 447 -0.73 54.56 2.87
CA LEU A 447 -1.82 53.71 2.43
C LEU A 447 -2.10 53.82 0.91
N HIS A 448 -1.27 54.55 0.17
CA HIS A 448 -1.44 54.70 -1.27
C HIS A 448 -1.50 53.32 -1.97
N PRO A 449 -2.47 53.07 -2.88
CA PRO A 449 -3.35 54.04 -3.54
C PRO A 449 -4.76 54.22 -2.94
N LEU A 450 -5.01 53.84 -1.69
CA LEU A 450 -6.35 53.81 -1.08
C LEU A 450 -7.07 55.18 -1.09
N GLU A 451 -8.08 55.33 -1.94
CA GLU A 451 -8.81 56.60 -2.15
C GLU A 451 -9.67 56.99 -0.95
N THR A 452 -10.20 56.01 -0.21
CA THR A 452 -11.01 56.28 0.99
C THR A 452 -10.22 57.07 2.04
N ALA A 453 -8.93 56.74 2.24
CA ALA A 453 -8.08 57.47 3.17
C ALA A 453 -7.87 58.93 2.71
N TYR A 454 -7.57 59.14 1.43
CA TYR A 454 -7.43 60.49 0.89
C TYR A 454 -8.73 61.30 0.95
N ALA A 455 -9.88 60.66 0.71
CA ALA A 455 -11.18 61.31 0.81
C ALA A 455 -11.45 61.81 2.23
N ASP A 456 -11.23 60.98 3.24
CA ASP A 456 -11.40 61.35 4.66
C ASP A 456 -10.50 62.53 5.04
N VAL A 457 -9.24 62.54 4.59
CA VAL A 457 -8.31 63.66 4.82
C VAL A 457 -8.82 64.95 4.17
N ARG A 458 -9.29 64.89 2.92
CA ARG A 458 -9.85 66.07 2.23
C ARG A 458 -11.12 66.58 2.90
N PHE A 459 -12.01 65.70 3.36
CA PHE A 459 -13.21 66.09 4.07
C PHE A 459 -12.86 66.79 5.39
N TYR A 460 -11.92 66.25 6.14
CA TYR A 460 -11.46 66.86 7.39
C TYR A 460 -10.81 68.24 7.17
N ASP A 461 -9.98 68.39 6.14
CA ASP A 461 -9.36 69.69 5.79
C ASP A 461 -10.40 70.78 5.55
N VAL A 462 -11.39 70.47 4.70
CA VAL A 462 -12.51 71.36 4.40
C VAL A 462 -13.30 71.67 5.68
N ASP A 463 -13.48 70.70 6.56
CA ASP A 463 -14.23 70.88 7.81
C ASP A 463 -13.50 71.82 8.80
N VAL A 464 -12.17 71.74 8.85
CA VAL A 464 -11.32 72.68 9.61
C VAL A 464 -11.38 74.08 9.01
N GLU A 465 -11.24 74.22 7.67
CA GLU A 465 -11.33 75.52 6.99
C GLU A 465 -12.69 76.20 7.20
N GLN A 466 -13.78 75.44 7.10
CA GLN A 466 -15.13 75.97 7.37
C GLN A 466 -15.27 76.43 8.83
N THR A 467 -14.74 75.68 9.78
CA THR A 467 -14.76 76.05 11.21
C THR A 467 -13.96 77.34 11.46
N GLN A 468 -12.79 77.47 10.81
CA GLN A 468 -12.00 78.70 10.88
C GLN A 468 -12.77 79.90 10.33
N GLN A 469 -13.44 79.75 9.19
CA GLN A 469 -14.24 80.82 8.60
C GLN A 469 -15.42 81.21 9.50
N GLN A 470 -16.06 80.25 10.19
CA GLN A 470 -17.12 80.52 11.15
C GLN A 470 -16.61 81.36 12.33
N TYR A 471 -15.41 81.06 12.85
CA TYR A 471 -14.75 81.87 13.86
C TYR A 471 -14.51 83.30 13.40
N GLU A 472 -13.92 83.47 12.21
CA GLU A 472 -13.63 84.79 11.65
C GLU A 472 -14.90 85.63 11.45
N ASN A 473 -15.97 85.01 10.95
CA ASN A 473 -17.25 85.67 10.74
C ASN A 473 -17.87 86.13 12.06
N LEU A 474 -17.93 85.25 13.07
CA LEU A 474 -18.51 85.58 14.38
C LEU A 474 -17.68 86.64 15.13
N ILE A 475 -16.36 86.52 15.09
CA ILE A 475 -15.44 87.51 15.68
C ILE A 475 -15.60 88.87 14.99
N SER A 476 -15.72 88.91 13.67
CA SER A 476 -15.91 90.14 12.91
C SER A 476 -17.25 90.81 13.25
N LEU A 477 -18.33 90.03 13.30
CA LEU A 477 -19.67 90.51 13.66
C LEU A 477 -19.70 91.12 15.07
N ILE A 478 -19.18 90.39 16.06
CA ILE A 478 -19.15 90.85 17.45
C ILE A 478 -18.26 92.09 17.61
N ASN A 479 -17.08 92.12 16.97
CA ASN A 479 -16.22 93.30 17.00
C ASN A 479 -16.90 94.54 16.40
N SER A 480 -17.64 94.38 15.29
CA SER A 480 -18.35 95.49 14.67
C SER A 480 -19.42 96.03 15.59
N GLU A 481 -20.26 95.17 16.18
CA GLU A 481 -21.30 95.62 17.12
C GLU A 481 -20.71 96.32 18.35
N LEU A 482 -19.59 95.81 18.88
CA LEU A 482 -18.91 96.39 20.03
C LEU A 482 -18.29 97.75 19.69
N HIS A 483 -17.68 97.86 18.51
CA HIS A 483 -17.12 99.11 18.01
C HIS A 483 -18.22 100.17 17.82
N ASP A 484 -19.34 99.79 17.20
CA ASP A 484 -20.49 100.66 17.00
C ASP A 484 -21.06 101.13 18.35
N GLU A 485 -21.13 100.26 19.35
CA GLU A 485 -21.56 100.65 20.71
C GLU A 485 -20.61 101.63 21.38
N ASN A 486 -19.30 101.43 21.23
CA ASN A 486 -18.31 102.37 21.75
C ASN A 486 -18.42 103.73 21.06
N ILE A 487 -18.58 103.78 19.74
CA ILE A 487 -18.79 105.04 19.00
C ILE A 487 -20.04 105.76 19.49
N LEU A 488 -21.14 105.04 19.70
CA LEU A 488 -22.38 105.65 20.18
C LEU A 488 -22.24 106.19 21.60
N ASN A 489 -21.52 105.50 22.48
CA ASN A 489 -21.24 105.97 23.83
C ASN A 489 -20.27 107.15 23.86
N GLU A 490 -19.21 107.13 23.06
CA GLU A 490 -18.31 108.28 22.88
C GLU A 490 -19.07 109.50 22.34
N SER A 491 -19.95 109.30 21.36
CA SER A 491 -20.79 110.37 20.80
C SER A 491 -21.75 110.95 21.84
N ALA A 492 -22.36 110.10 22.67
CA ALA A 492 -23.20 110.53 23.79
C ALA A 492 -22.41 111.32 24.84
N GLN A 493 -21.19 110.88 25.18
CA GLN A 493 -20.30 111.57 26.11
C GLN A 493 -19.82 112.92 25.57
N GLN A 494 -19.43 112.99 24.29
CA GLN A 494 -19.06 114.25 23.64
C GLN A 494 -20.23 115.24 23.65
N LEU A 495 -21.44 114.78 23.32
CA LEU A 495 -22.64 115.62 23.38
C LEU A 495 -22.91 116.11 24.82
N ALA A 496 -22.72 115.26 25.82
CA ALA A 496 -22.84 115.62 27.23
C ALA A 496 -21.84 116.71 27.64
N GLN A 497 -20.58 116.58 27.23
CA GLN A 497 -19.52 117.57 27.52
C GLN A 497 -19.80 118.90 26.80
N GLU A 498 -20.26 118.87 25.54
CA GLU A 498 -20.65 120.07 24.80
C GLU A 498 -21.84 120.79 25.49
N LEU A 499 -22.82 120.04 25.99
CA LEU A 499 -23.95 120.59 26.77
C LEU A 499 -23.51 121.14 28.13
N GLU A 500 -22.62 120.47 28.84
CA GLU A 500 -22.05 120.94 30.11
C GLU A 500 -21.24 122.22 29.92
N TYR A 501 -20.45 122.30 28.84
CA TYR A 501 -19.70 123.48 28.47
C TYR A 501 -20.62 124.68 28.15
N LEU A 502 -21.71 124.45 27.39
CA LEU A 502 -22.73 125.48 27.18
C LEU A 502 -23.37 125.91 28.50
N ASN A 503 -23.67 124.98 29.41
CA ASN A 503 -24.22 125.29 30.73
C ASN A 503 -23.30 126.23 31.52
N GLY A 504 -22.00 125.90 31.53
CA GLY A 504 -20.99 126.71 32.20
C GLY A 504 -20.89 128.12 31.62
N LYS A 505 -21.04 128.26 30.30
CA LYS A 505 -21.13 129.57 29.63
C LYS A 505 -22.38 130.34 30.03
N PHE A 506 -23.56 129.71 30.00
CA PHE A 506 -24.82 130.34 30.41
C PHE A 506 -24.81 130.78 31.87
N SER A 507 -24.01 130.13 32.72
CA SER A 507 -23.89 130.43 34.14
C SER A 507 -22.89 131.57 34.47
N MET A 508 -22.17 132.14 33.50
CA MET A 508 -21.27 133.28 33.73
C MET A 508 -22.03 134.61 33.85
N GLU A 509 -21.71 135.42 34.86
CA GLU A 509 -22.38 136.71 35.14
C GLU A 509 -22.18 137.81 34.07
N SER A 510 -21.32 137.62 33.07
CA SER A 510 -20.96 138.66 32.07
C SER A 510 -20.96 138.18 30.61
N ILE A 511 -22.01 137.48 30.18
CA ILE A 511 -22.21 137.14 28.76
C ILE A 511 -22.62 138.39 27.98
N ASN A 512 -21.93 138.69 26.87
CA ASN A 512 -22.33 139.79 25.99
C ASN A 512 -23.44 139.35 24.99
N ARG A 513 -24.18 140.32 24.42
CA ARG A 513 -25.33 140.04 23.55
C ARG A 513 -24.97 139.22 22.31
N GLU A 514 -23.80 139.48 21.72
CA GLU A 514 -23.32 138.78 20.52
C GLU A 514 -23.00 137.31 20.79
N GLN A 515 -22.36 136.99 21.93
CA GLN A 515 -22.08 135.62 22.36
C GLN A 515 -23.36 134.85 22.67
N PHE A 516 -24.36 135.51 23.26
CA PHE A 516 -25.65 134.91 23.52
C PHE A 516 -26.41 134.59 22.22
N GLU A 517 -26.40 135.51 21.26
CA GLU A 517 -26.99 135.30 19.93
C GLU A 517 -26.28 134.18 19.14
N GLU A 518 -24.95 134.06 19.26
CA GLU A 518 -24.18 132.96 18.64
C GLU A 518 -24.53 131.60 19.26
N MET A 519 -24.66 131.53 20.59
CA MET A 519 -25.05 130.30 21.29
C MET A 519 -26.46 129.85 20.91
N LEU A 520 -27.43 130.77 20.85
CA LEU A 520 -28.82 130.45 20.50
C LEU A 520 -29.01 130.12 19.01
N ASN A 521 -28.38 130.85 18.10
CA ASN A 521 -28.65 130.71 16.66
C ASN A 521 -27.76 129.66 15.96
N HIS A 522 -26.63 129.28 16.56
CA HIS A 522 -25.67 128.38 15.92
C HIS A 522 -25.29 127.18 16.78
N GLN A 523 -24.90 127.39 18.05
CA GLN A 523 -24.40 126.28 18.88
C GLN A 523 -25.54 125.34 19.34
N LEU A 524 -26.65 125.88 19.84
CA LEU A 524 -27.79 125.08 20.32
C LEU A 524 -28.49 124.29 19.19
N PRO A 525 -28.80 124.87 18.00
CA PRO A 525 -29.38 124.11 16.89
C PRO A 525 -28.45 123.01 16.35
N SER A 526 -27.12 123.24 16.38
CA SER A 526 -26.12 122.23 16.00
C SER A 526 -26.14 121.03 16.96
N LEU A 527 -26.21 121.28 18.27
CA LEU A 527 -26.35 120.21 19.26
C LEU A 527 -27.68 119.45 19.13
N GLN A 528 -28.77 120.16 18.83
CA GLN A 528 -30.07 119.53 18.58
C GLN A 528 -30.03 118.59 17.37
N ALA A 529 -29.37 119.00 16.29
CA ALA A 529 -29.18 118.13 15.12
C ALA A 529 -28.31 116.90 15.44
N LYS A 530 -27.22 117.07 16.21
CA LYS A 530 -26.39 115.96 16.69
C LYS A 530 -27.18 115.00 17.57
N LEU A 531 -28.03 115.50 18.47
CA LEU A 531 -28.89 114.69 19.33
C LEU A 531 -29.91 113.88 18.52
N GLN A 532 -30.59 114.50 17.55
CA GLN A 532 -31.55 113.82 16.68
C GLN A 532 -30.89 112.70 15.87
N PHE A 533 -29.68 112.95 15.36
CA PHE A 533 -28.90 111.93 14.66
C PHE A 533 -28.53 110.76 15.60
N LEU A 534 -28.08 111.07 16.83
CA LEU A 534 -27.75 110.06 17.83
C LEU A 534 -28.98 109.24 18.25
N GLN A 535 -30.15 109.87 18.40
CA GLN A 535 -31.43 109.20 18.67
C GLN A 535 -31.82 108.23 17.55
N ALA A 536 -31.71 108.65 16.29
CA ALA A 536 -32.00 107.77 15.16
C ALA A 536 -31.07 106.55 15.12
N LYS A 537 -29.78 106.75 15.44
CA LYS A 537 -28.80 105.67 15.52
C LYS A 537 -28.99 104.75 16.73
N ASP A 538 -29.45 105.28 17.85
CA ASP A 538 -29.81 104.50 19.03
C ASP A 538 -31.01 103.57 18.78
N ASP A 539 -32.04 104.08 18.12
CA ASP A 539 -33.23 103.30 17.73
C ASP A 539 -32.89 102.23 16.69
N GLU A 540 -32.01 102.54 15.74
CA GLU A 540 -31.48 101.58 14.77
C GLU A 540 -30.73 100.45 15.48
N ALA A 541 -29.79 100.80 16.37
CA ALA A 541 -29.00 99.86 17.16
C ALA A 541 -29.88 98.93 18.03
N LYS A 542 -30.93 99.46 18.67
CA LYS A 542 -31.88 98.65 19.46
C LYS A 542 -32.61 97.57 18.65
N ARG A 543 -32.77 97.77 17.33
CA ARG A 543 -33.51 96.85 16.46
C ARG A 543 -32.62 95.78 15.82
N ILE A 544 -31.38 96.13 15.47
CA ILE A 544 -30.54 95.29 14.62
C ILE A 544 -29.53 94.44 15.38
N ARG A 545 -29.24 94.77 16.65
CA ARG A 545 -28.17 94.10 17.41
C ARG A 545 -28.54 92.69 17.82
N ILE A 546 -27.55 91.82 17.75
CA ILE A 546 -27.67 90.40 18.05
C ILE A 546 -26.88 90.04 19.32
N HIS A 547 -25.70 90.64 19.53
CA HIS A 547 -24.78 90.23 20.59
C HIS A 547 -24.54 91.29 21.67
N VAL A 548 -24.40 92.58 21.31
CA VAL A 548 -24.07 93.66 22.25
C VAL A 548 -25.31 94.42 22.72
N ALA A 549 -25.56 94.47 24.03
CA ALA A 549 -26.65 95.24 24.61
C ALA A 549 -26.44 96.74 24.38
N ARG A 550 -27.49 97.43 23.95
CA ARG A 550 -27.46 98.88 23.81
C ARG A 550 -27.63 99.56 25.17
N ILE A 551 -26.57 100.20 25.66
CA ILE A 551 -26.59 100.94 26.93
C ILE A 551 -25.91 102.29 26.72
N SER A 552 -26.72 103.36 26.63
CA SER A 552 -26.18 104.72 26.52
C SER A 552 -25.74 105.28 27.86
N GLN A 553 -24.48 105.70 27.97
CA GLN A 553 -23.97 106.43 29.13
C GLN A 553 -23.24 107.72 28.70
N PRO A 554 -23.80 108.92 28.97
CA PRO A 554 -25.09 109.20 29.63
C PRO A 554 -26.31 108.80 28.77
N SER A 555 -27.47 108.67 29.41
CA SER A 555 -28.69 108.27 28.71
C SER A 555 -29.11 109.33 27.69
N ILE A 556 -29.56 108.91 26.50
CA ILE A 556 -30.01 109.84 25.44
C ILE A 556 -31.25 110.62 25.89
N GLU A 557 -32.11 110.02 26.72
CA GLU A 557 -33.26 110.69 27.32
C GLU A 557 -32.81 111.86 28.20
N THR A 558 -31.79 111.66 29.05
CA THR A 558 -31.21 112.73 29.88
C THR A 558 -30.58 113.84 29.03
N LEU A 559 -29.90 113.49 27.93
CA LEU A 559 -29.33 114.47 27.00
C LEU A 559 -30.43 115.28 26.29
N ALA A 560 -31.56 114.64 25.95
CA ALA A 560 -32.72 115.28 25.36
C ALA A 560 -33.41 116.24 26.33
N GLU A 561 -33.66 115.82 27.56
CA GLU A 561 -34.24 116.67 28.61
C GLU A 561 -33.37 117.90 28.90
N THR A 562 -32.05 117.71 28.96
CA THR A 562 -31.10 118.81 29.18
C THR A 562 -31.12 119.80 28.01
N THR A 563 -31.13 119.31 26.77
CA THR A 563 -31.20 120.17 25.57
C THR A 563 -32.53 120.92 25.48
N GLU A 564 -33.65 120.27 25.82
CA GLU A 564 -34.97 120.91 25.91
C GLU A 564 -35.05 121.99 26.99
N SER A 565 -34.36 121.79 28.12
CA SER A 565 -34.33 122.80 29.19
C SER A 565 -33.70 124.12 28.73
N TYR A 566 -32.65 124.07 27.87
CA TYR A 566 -32.03 125.26 27.28
C TYR A 566 -32.89 125.96 26.22
N LEU A 567 -33.84 125.25 25.60
CA LEU A 567 -34.80 125.85 24.66
C LEU A 567 -35.96 126.56 25.36
N ARG A 568 -36.20 126.25 26.65
CA ARG A 568 -37.27 126.85 27.46
C ARG A 568 -36.81 128.01 28.34
N ALA A 569 -35.51 128.08 28.64
CA ALA A 569 -34.86 129.22 29.30
C ALA A 569 -34.61 130.35 28.30
#